data_AF-A0A2G6PP65-F1
#
_entry.id   AF-A0A2G6PP65-F1
#
_cell.length_a   1.000
_cell.length_b   1.000
_cell.length_c   1.000
_cell.angle_alpha   90.00
_cell.angle_beta   90.00
_cell.angle_gamma   90.00
#
_symmetry.space_group_name_H-M   'P 1'
#
loop_
_entity.id
_entity.type
_entity.pdbx_description
1 polymer ?
#
loop_
_entity_poly.entity_id
_entity_poly.type
_entity_poly.pdbx_seq_one_letter_code
_entity_poly.pdbx_strand_id
1 'polypeptide(L)'
;MNVTYFFRKTIVVIISIGFFASSCTSKEIIKDLKPYYGVWANQNCELVQTAKYTLIFLRQSEKITTILRRNINVADTIYSEFVSGYVFDEKSKSYEKIECKDKQKIILINDLIKLEDNQLDLSFNFDKQTLEMIEKIEVCLPYDMPLASEGVIGKCLQNWQLGTIEHKLDLNDLWIEIGTNKHTYIFISNPNQLYCRAACIRSNEHGSVFAQNIRLMFNANTNETTVSMKNDNYTTTKSDINI
;
A
#
# COMPACT_ATOMS: atom_id res chain seq x y z
N MET A 1 -55.91 22.06 71.81
CA MET A 1 -55.67 22.36 70.38
C MET A 1 -54.73 23.56 70.34
N ASN A 2 -53.43 23.32 70.21
CA ASN A 2 -52.38 24.33 70.09
C ASN A 2 -51.30 23.74 69.19
N VAL A 3 -50.91 24.51 68.17
CA VAL A 3 -49.93 24.16 67.15
C VAL A 3 -48.54 24.47 67.69
N THR A 4 -47.57 23.58 67.48
CA THR A 4 -46.15 23.89 67.64
C THR A 4 -45.37 23.21 66.51
N TYR A 5 -44.70 24.04 65.71
CA TYR A 5 -43.86 23.64 64.59
C TYR A 5 -42.56 22.99 65.10
N PHE A 6 -42.18 21.85 64.52
CA PHE A 6 -40.84 21.30 64.63
C PHE A 6 -40.25 21.10 63.21
N PHE A 7 -39.21 21.86 62.90
CA PHE A 7 -38.39 21.71 61.70
C PHE A 7 -37.64 20.37 61.74
N ARG A 8 -37.89 19.48 60.77
CA ARG A 8 -37.05 18.31 60.49
C ARG A 8 -36.02 18.70 59.42
N LYS A 9 -34.72 18.55 59.75
CA LYS A 9 -33.62 18.73 58.80
C LYS A 9 -33.55 17.54 57.84
N THR A 10 -33.53 17.86 56.56
CA THR A 10 -33.32 16.97 55.42
C THR A 10 -31.86 16.54 55.32
N ILE A 11 -31.61 15.23 55.17
CA ILE A 11 -30.35 14.70 54.62
C ILE A 11 -30.73 13.91 53.36
N VAL A 12 -30.40 14.45 52.20
CA VAL A 12 -30.49 13.76 50.91
C VAL A 12 -29.16 13.03 50.69
N VAL A 13 -29.19 11.70 50.69
CA VAL A 13 -28.05 10.89 50.27
C VAL A 13 -28.24 10.56 48.79
N ILE A 14 -27.46 11.20 47.92
CA ILE A 14 -27.38 10.86 46.49
C ILE A 14 -26.35 9.74 46.36
N ILE A 15 -26.80 8.52 46.09
CA ILE A 15 -25.93 7.40 45.71
C ILE A 15 -25.72 7.49 44.19
N SER A 16 -24.61 8.09 43.78
CA SER A 16 -24.14 8.05 42.40
C SER A 16 -23.47 6.70 42.15
N ILE A 17 -24.18 5.76 41.53
CA ILE A 17 -23.58 4.54 40.97
C ILE A 17 -22.85 4.95 39.69
N GLY A 18 -21.53 5.11 39.80
CA GLY A 18 -20.66 5.31 38.64
C GLY A 18 -20.57 4.03 37.82
N PHE A 19 -21.14 4.04 36.61
CA PHE A 19 -20.75 3.10 35.57
C PHE A 19 -19.36 3.49 35.07
N PHE A 20 -18.33 2.77 35.51
CA PHE A 20 -17.04 2.77 34.82
C PHE A 20 -17.19 1.98 33.52
N ALA A 21 -17.50 2.67 32.42
CA ALA A 21 -17.25 2.13 31.10
C ALA A 21 -15.75 2.17 30.85
N SER A 22 -15.04 1.08 31.16
CA SER A 22 -13.67 0.87 30.73
C SER A 22 -13.67 0.49 29.25
N SER A 23 -13.77 1.46 28.36
CA SER A 23 -13.35 1.31 26.96
C SER A 23 -12.05 2.08 26.76
N CYS A 24 -10.97 1.59 27.39
CA CYS A 24 -9.63 1.93 26.93
C CYS A 24 -9.33 1.08 25.68
N THR A 25 -9.83 1.50 24.53
CA THR A 25 -9.10 1.22 23.29
C THR A 25 -7.91 2.16 23.30
N SER A 26 -6.80 1.71 23.88
CA SER A 26 -5.52 2.34 23.63
C SER A 26 -5.29 2.26 22.13
N LYS A 27 -5.42 3.38 21.41
CA LYS A 27 -4.86 3.48 20.06
C LYS A 27 -3.38 3.19 20.22
N GLU A 28 -2.92 2.04 19.77
CA GLU A 28 -1.49 1.75 19.71
C GLU A 28 -0.84 2.84 18.86
N ILE A 29 -0.02 3.66 19.52
CA ILE A 29 0.74 4.72 18.87
C ILE A 29 1.93 4.03 18.22
N ILE A 30 1.77 3.60 16.98
CA ILE A 30 2.89 3.06 16.20
C ILE A 30 3.73 4.24 15.71
N LYS A 31 4.87 4.45 16.37
CA LYS A 31 5.84 5.50 16.03
C LYS A 31 6.81 5.10 14.91
N ASP A 32 6.88 3.81 14.57
CA ASP A 32 7.84 3.30 13.58
C ASP A 32 7.14 2.45 12.50
N LEU A 33 7.21 2.93 11.25
CA LEU A 33 6.73 2.19 10.08
C LEU A 33 7.79 1.25 9.49
N LYS A 34 9.04 1.30 9.94
CA LYS A 34 10.10 0.43 9.41
C LYS A 34 9.71 -1.06 9.36
N PRO A 35 8.96 -1.63 10.33
CA PRO A 35 8.50 -3.01 10.24
C PRO A 35 7.52 -3.27 9.09
N TYR A 36 6.82 -2.23 8.63
CA TYR A 36 5.82 -2.30 7.57
C TYR A 36 6.44 -2.07 6.18
N TYR A 37 7.61 -1.44 6.10
CA TYR A 37 8.26 -1.15 4.82
C TYR A 37 8.79 -2.42 4.15
N GLY A 38 8.17 -2.75 3.02
CA GLY A 38 8.48 -3.99 2.33
C GLY A 38 7.59 -4.26 1.14
N VAL A 39 7.95 -5.33 0.44
CA VAL A 39 7.07 -6.05 -0.47
C VAL A 39 6.42 -7.18 0.31
N TRP A 40 5.10 -7.22 0.25
CA TRP A 40 4.26 -8.18 0.93
C TRP A 40 3.40 -8.88 -0.10
N ALA A 41 3.27 -10.21 0.01
CA ALA A 41 2.45 -10.94 -0.94
C ALA A 41 1.79 -12.17 -0.34
N ASN A 42 0.70 -12.59 -0.98
CA ASN A 42 0.16 -13.93 -0.91
C ASN A 42 -0.22 -14.37 -2.34
N GLN A 43 -0.93 -15.49 -2.48
CA GLN A 43 -1.29 -16.04 -3.78
C GLN A 43 -2.04 -15.04 -4.68
N ASN A 44 -2.91 -14.21 -4.10
CA ASN A 44 -3.86 -13.34 -4.80
C ASN A 44 -3.58 -11.84 -4.61
N CYS A 45 -2.59 -11.48 -3.79
CA CYS A 45 -2.36 -10.09 -3.42
C CYS A 45 -0.85 -9.78 -3.41
N GLU A 46 -0.51 -8.57 -3.87
CA GLU A 46 0.81 -7.98 -3.71
C GLU A 46 0.68 -6.53 -3.25
N LEU A 47 1.48 -6.16 -2.27
CA LEU A 47 1.50 -4.85 -1.68
C LEU A 47 2.94 -4.39 -1.53
N VAL A 48 3.28 -3.26 -2.13
CA VAL A 48 4.53 -2.55 -1.83
C VAL A 48 4.23 -1.37 -0.91
N GLN A 49 4.83 -1.39 0.27
CA GLN A 49 4.69 -0.38 1.31
C GLN A 49 6.00 0.38 1.46
N THR A 50 5.97 1.68 1.17
CA THR A 50 7.10 2.59 1.40
C THR A 50 6.69 3.70 2.37
N ALA A 51 7.64 4.57 2.70
CA ALA A 51 7.34 5.76 3.50
C ALA A 51 6.31 6.70 2.84
N LYS A 52 6.24 6.71 1.51
CA LYS A 52 5.43 7.68 0.74
C LYS A 52 4.20 7.07 0.09
N TYR A 53 4.24 5.80 -0.31
CA TYR A 53 3.14 5.16 -1.01
C TYR A 53 2.86 3.75 -0.51
N THR A 54 1.60 3.36 -0.68
CA THR A 54 1.12 1.98 -0.59
C THR A 54 0.48 1.67 -1.93
N LEU A 55 1.07 0.74 -2.68
CA LEU A 55 0.50 0.26 -3.94
C LEU A 55 0.05 -1.19 -3.75
N ILE A 56 -1.21 -1.44 -4.06
CA ILE A 56 -1.88 -2.72 -3.85
C ILE A 56 -2.29 -3.28 -5.20
N PHE A 57 -2.10 -4.58 -5.37
CA PHE A 57 -2.72 -5.40 -6.39
C PHE A 57 -3.46 -6.54 -5.71
N LEU A 58 -4.75 -6.71 -6.00
CA LEU A 58 -5.58 -7.74 -5.41
C LEU A 58 -6.40 -8.43 -6.49
N ARG A 59 -6.26 -9.75 -6.61
CA ARG A 59 -7.13 -10.58 -7.43
C ARG A 59 -8.31 -11.10 -6.61
N GLN A 60 -9.50 -10.93 -7.16
CA GLN A 60 -10.74 -11.55 -6.70
C GLN A 60 -11.43 -12.20 -7.89
N SER A 61 -11.34 -13.52 -7.99
CA SER A 61 -11.80 -14.27 -9.18
C SER A 61 -11.12 -13.75 -10.45
N GLU A 62 -11.90 -13.35 -11.47
CA GLU A 62 -11.40 -12.81 -12.76
C GLU A 62 -11.09 -11.31 -12.71
N LYS A 63 -11.24 -10.67 -11.54
CA LYS A 63 -10.99 -9.23 -11.38
C LYS A 63 -9.68 -8.98 -10.67
N ILE A 64 -8.93 -8.00 -11.16
CA ILE A 64 -7.70 -7.52 -10.53
C ILE A 64 -7.90 -6.05 -10.17
N THR A 65 -7.94 -5.75 -8.88
CA THR A 65 -8.00 -4.39 -8.36
C THR A 65 -6.60 -3.87 -8.11
N THR A 66 -6.29 -2.68 -8.59
CA THR A 66 -5.08 -1.94 -8.21
C THR A 66 -5.44 -0.63 -7.55
N ILE A 67 -4.74 -0.29 -6.47
CA ILE A 67 -4.94 0.97 -5.76
C ILE A 67 -3.60 1.54 -5.36
N LEU A 68 -3.44 2.80 -5.70
CA LEU A 68 -2.37 3.63 -5.22
C LEU A 68 -2.88 4.53 -4.10
N ARG A 69 -2.19 4.50 -2.96
CA ARG A 69 -2.42 5.40 -1.83
C ARG A 69 -1.14 6.13 -1.45
N ARG A 70 -1.29 7.37 -0.99
CA ARG A 70 -0.20 8.23 -0.50
C ARG A 70 -0.20 8.24 1.02
N ASN A 71 0.96 8.02 1.61
CA ASN A 71 1.14 8.02 3.05
C ASN A 71 1.53 9.43 3.53
N ILE A 72 0.82 9.92 4.54
CA ILE A 72 0.98 11.26 5.10
C ILE A 72 1.11 11.14 6.61
N ASN A 73 2.26 11.58 7.12
CA ASN A 73 2.52 11.66 8.55
C ASN A 73 1.92 12.97 9.08
N VAL A 74 1.03 12.88 10.07
CA VAL A 74 0.48 14.03 10.80
C VAL A 74 0.62 13.75 12.28
N ALA A 75 1.55 14.46 12.92
CA ALA A 75 1.97 14.18 14.30
C ALA A 75 2.34 12.69 14.45
N ASP A 76 1.75 12.00 15.44
CA ASP A 76 2.00 10.59 15.74
C ASP A 76 1.07 9.63 14.98
N THR A 77 0.38 10.10 13.93
CA THR A 77 -0.55 9.27 13.15
C THR A 77 -0.20 9.33 11.68
N ILE A 78 -0.25 8.16 11.06
CA ILE A 78 0.08 7.97 9.67
C ILE A 78 -1.20 7.65 8.95
N TYR A 79 -1.50 8.46 7.97
CA TYR A 79 -2.71 8.33 7.18
C TYR A 79 -2.37 7.88 5.77
N SER A 80 -3.29 7.12 5.18
CA SER A 80 -3.22 6.70 3.80
C SER A 80 -4.33 7.40 3.02
N GLU A 81 -3.97 8.30 2.12
CA GLU A 81 -4.88 9.02 1.22
C GLU A 81 -5.03 8.25 -0.09
N PHE A 82 -6.27 8.03 -0.54
CA PHE A 82 -6.52 7.45 -1.86
C PHE A 82 -6.05 8.39 -2.97
N VAL A 83 -5.19 7.89 -3.86
CA VAL A 83 -4.70 8.66 -5.02
C VAL A 83 -5.45 8.26 -6.28
N SER A 84 -5.43 6.97 -6.62
CA SER A 84 -6.13 6.42 -7.78
C SER A 84 -6.32 4.91 -7.62
N GLY A 85 -7.28 4.35 -8.35
CA GLY A 85 -7.54 2.93 -8.33
C GLY A 85 -8.42 2.48 -9.49
N TYR A 86 -8.22 1.23 -9.90
CA TYR A 86 -8.90 0.62 -11.03
C TYR A 86 -9.23 -0.83 -10.72
N VAL A 87 -10.36 -1.29 -11.26
CA VAL A 87 -10.73 -2.70 -11.31
C VAL A 87 -10.59 -3.15 -12.76
N PHE A 88 -9.70 -4.10 -13.00
CA PHE A 88 -9.51 -4.73 -14.29
C PHE A 88 -10.26 -6.04 -14.35
N ASP A 89 -10.88 -6.33 -15.49
CA ASP A 89 -11.54 -7.59 -15.77
C ASP A 89 -10.71 -8.41 -16.75
N GLU A 90 -10.21 -9.56 -16.30
CA GLU A 90 -9.35 -10.43 -17.09
C GLU A 90 -10.08 -11.07 -18.26
N LYS A 91 -11.39 -11.30 -18.13
CA LYS A 91 -12.21 -12.00 -19.13
C LYS A 91 -12.68 -11.06 -20.23
N SER A 92 -13.26 -9.92 -19.86
CA SER A 92 -13.69 -8.92 -20.85
C SER A 92 -12.56 -8.03 -21.34
N LYS A 93 -11.37 -8.11 -20.71
CA LYS A 93 -10.22 -7.23 -21.02
C LYS A 93 -10.63 -5.76 -20.97
N SER A 94 -11.32 -5.38 -19.90
CA SER A 94 -11.77 -4.01 -19.64
C SER A 94 -11.28 -3.52 -18.28
N TYR A 95 -11.49 -2.23 -18.02
CA TYR A 95 -11.24 -1.66 -16.70
C TYR A 95 -12.32 -0.64 -16.34
N GLU A 96 -12.48 -0.45 -15.03
CA GLU A 96 -13.32 0.57 -14.45
C GLU A 96 -12.49 1.38 -13.45
N LYS A 97 -12.62 2.70 -13.47
CA LYS A 97 -11.98 3.56 -12.46
C LYS A 97 -12.78 3.48 -11.16
N ILE A 98 -12.09 3.32 -10.05
CA ILE A 98 -12.72 3.34 -8.72
C ILE A 98 -13.07 4.80 -8.41
N GLU A 99 -14.36 5.12 -8.40
CA GLU A 99 -14.85 6.42 -7.95
C GLU A 99 -14.83 6.50 -6.42
N CYS A 100 -13.80 7.13 -5.87
CA CYS A 100 -13.77 7.49 -4.46
C CYS A 100 -14.38 8.88 -4.31
N LYS A 101 -15.70 8.95 -4.03
CA LYS A 101 -16.45 10.22 -3.92
C LYS A 101 -15.93 11.11 -2.80
N ASP A 102 -15.37 10.50 -1.77
CA ASP A 102 -14.58 11.17 -0.77
C ASP A 102 -13.15 10.65 -0.91
N LYS A 103 -12.14 11.51 -1.04
CA LYS A 103 -10.73 11.12 -0.93
C LYS A 103 -10.45 10.63 0.49
N GLN A 104 -10.97 9.45 0.84
CA GLN A 104 -11.01 8.99 2.22
C GLN A 104 -9.60 8.77 2.71
N LYS A 105 -9.17 9.69 3.56
CA LYS A 105 -8.00 9.59 4.40
C LYS A 105 -8.36 8.61 5.52
N ILE A 106 -7.72 7.46 5.52
CA ILE A 106 -7.87 6.43 6.57
C ILE A 106 -6.58 6.37 7.38
N ILE A 107 -6.64 5.86 8.62
CA ILE A 107 -5.42 5.57 9.35
C ILE A 107 -4.74 4.41 8.65
N LEU A 108 -3.45 4.52 8.33
CA LEU A 108 -2.73 3.46 7.64
C LEU A 108 -2.67 2.22 8.52
N ILE A 109 -2.17 2.39 9.73
CA ILE A 109 -2.02 1.32 10.72
C ILE A 109 -3.36 1.05 11.40
N ASN A 110 -3.68 -0.23 11.59
CA ASN A 110 -4.91 -0.78 12.17
C ASN A 110 -6.16 -0.67 11.27
N ASP A 111 -6.34 0.42 10.51
CA ASP A 111 -7.52 0.49 9.62
C ASP A 111 -7.23 -0.13 8.23
N LEU A 112 -6.06 0.14 7.63
CA LEU A 112 -5.68 -0.44 6.33
C LEU A 112 -4.78 -1.66 6.49
N ILE A 113 -3.70 -1.52 7.25
CA ILE A 113 -2.71 -2.58 7.46
C ILE A 113 -2.45 -2.82 8.95
N LYS A 114 -2.26 -4.08 9.33
CA LYS A 114 -1.90 -4.48 10.69
C LYS A 114 -0.83 -5.56 10.64
N LEU A 115 0.19 -5.45 11.49
CA LEU A 115 1.26 -6.44 11.58
C LEU A 115 1.04 -7.32 12.81
N GLU A 116 0.94 -8.64 12.61
CA GLU A 116 0.86 -9.65 13.67
C GLU A 116 1.76 -10.83 13.28
N ASP A 117 2.64 -11.28 14.18
CA ASP A 117 3.50 -12.47 13.98
C ASP A 117 4.27 -12.52 12.63
N ASN A 118 4.79 -11.38 12.18
CA ASN A 118 5.47 -11.18 10.88
C ASN A 118 4.59 -11.35 9.63
N GLN A 119 3.28 -11.36 9.81
CA GLN A 119 2.30 -11.31 8.73
C GLN A 119 1.61 -9.95 8.72
N LEU A 120 1.37 -9.44 7.52
CA LEU A 120 0.65 -8.18 7.31
C LEU A 120 -0.79 -8.50 6.90
N ASP A 121 -1.72 -8.15 7.78
CA ASP A 121 -3.13 -8.14 7.48
C ASP A 121 -3.50 -6.85 6.75
N LEU A 122 -3.93 -6.96 5.51
CA LEU A 122 -4.52 -5.90 4.71
C LEU A 122 -6.05 -6.00 4.78
N SER A 123 -6.69 -4.93 5.25
CA SER A 123 -8.14 -4.77 5.26
C SER A 123 -8.56 -3.94 4.04
N PHE A 124 -9.21 -4.56 3.05
CA PHE A 124 -9.58 -3.88 1.81
C PHE A 124 -11.01 -4.25 1.36
N ASN A 125 -11.90 -3.25 1.26
CA ASN A 125 -13.29 -3.42 0.78
C ASN A 125 -13.99 -4.67 1.35
N PHE A 126 -13.90 -4.88 2.67
CA PHE A 126 -14.46 -6.01 3.43
C PHE A 126 -13.71 -7.34 3.30
N ASP A 127 -12.72 -7.46 2.42
CA ASP A 127 -11.84 -8.62 2.36
C ASP A 127 -10.56 -8.39 3.17
N LYS A 128 -10.24 -9.37 4.00
CA LYS A 128 -8.98 -9.41 4.73
C LYS A 128 -7.99 -10.30 3.97
N GLN A 129 -6.81 -9.76 3.67
CA GLN A 129 -5.71 -10.51 3.07
C GLN A 129 -4.56 -10.57 4.05
N THR A 130 -4.16 -11.76 4.44
CA THR A 130 -2.94 -11.97 5.22
C THR A 130 -1.78 -12.19 4.25
N LEU A 131 -0.74 -11.38 4.38
CA LEU A 131 0.41 -11.32 3.48
C LEU A 131 1.70 -11.65 4.23
N GLU A 132 2.63 -12.28 3.54
CA GLU A 132 3.98 -12.52 4.07
C GLU A 132 4.97 -11.51 3.49
N MET A 133 5.97 -11.14 4.29
CA MET A 133 7.05 -10.28 3.82
C MET A 133 7.94 -11.04 2.83
N ILE A 134 8.05 -10.51 1.61
CA ILE A 134 8.93 -11.01 0.56
C ILE A 134 10.29 -10.31 0.60
N GLU A 135 10.25 -9.00 0.80
CA GLU A 135 11.43 -8.15 0.81
C GLU A 135 11.24 -7.03 1.82
N LYS A 136 12.20 -6.85 2.72
CA LYS A 136 12.26 -5.69 3.59
C LYS A 136 12.83 -4.50 2.84
N ILE A 137 12.21 -3.33 2.95
CA ILE A 137 12.70 -2.09 2.34
C ILE A 137 13.29 -1.20 3.43
N GLU A 138 14.50 -0.71 3.20
CA GLU A 138 15.12 0.31 4.02
C GLU A 138 14.99 1.68 3.36
N VAL A 139 14.61 2.68 4.15
CA VAL A 139 14.49 4.06 3.66
C VAL A 139 15.82 4.77 3.89
N CYS A 140 16.39 5.32 2.83
CA CYS A 140 17.57 6.17 2.88
C CYS A 140 17.25 7.60 2.42
N LEU A 141 18.16 8.53 2.73
CA LEU A 141 18.14 9.85 2.12
C LEU A 141 18.46 9.74 0.62
N PRO A 142 18.04 10.72 -0.20
CA PRO A 142 18.53 10.82 -1.57
C PRO A 142 20.06 10.70 -1.61
N TYR A 143 20.56 9.92 -2.56
CA TYR A 143 21.98 9.60 -2.71
C TYR A 143 22.42 9.89 -4.14
N ASP A 144 23.72 10.11 -4.32
CA ASP A 144 24.30 10.30 -5.65
C ASP A 144 24.32 8.97 -6.41
N MET A 145 23.74 8.98 -7.61
CA MET A 145 23.73 7.81 -8.47
C MET A 145 25.17 7.50 -8.94
N PRO A 146 25.66 6.26 -8.77
CA PRO A 146 27.02 5.91 -9.19
C PRO A 146 27.17 6.04 -10.70
N LEU A 147 28.31 6.57 -11.15
CA LEU A 147 28.65 6.62 -12.57
C LEU A 147 29.01 5.22 -13.07
N ALA A 148 28.50 4.86 -14.24
CA ALA A 148 28.82 3.58 -14.85
C ALA A 148 30.24 3.57 -15.44
N SER A 149 30.97 2.50 -15.18
CA SER A 149 32.21 2.14 -15.84
C SER A 149 32.24 0.63 -16.10
N GLU A 150 33.18 0.17 -16.90
CA GLU A 150 33.40 -1.26 -17.11
C GLU A 150 33.58 -2.00 -15.76
N GLY A 151 32.92 -3.15 -15.62
CA GLY A 151 32.99 -4.00 -14.43
C GLY A 151 32.10 -3.59 -13.25
N VAL A 152 31.31 -2.51 -13.37
CA VAL A 152 30.32 -2.10 -12.35
C VAL A 152 28.95 -1.74 -12.92
N ILE A 153 28.69 -2.05 -14.20
CA ILE A 153 27.44 -1.71 -14.88
C ILE A 153 26.24 -2.34 -14.19
N GLY A 154 26.34 -3.61 -13.79
CA GLY A 154 25.25 -4.32 -13.12
C GLY A 154 24.90 -3.68 -11.79
N LYS A 155 25.92 -3.27 -11.02
CA LYS A 155 25.73 -2.54 -9.77
C LYS A 155 25.10 -1.16 -10.00
N CYS A 156 25.50 -0.44 -11.06
CA CYS A 156 24.89 0.84 -11.42
C CYS A 156 23.41 0.67 -11.78
N LEU A 157 23.08 -0.25 -12.69
CA LEU A 157 21.69 -0.55 -13.07
C LEU A 157 20.84 -0.95 -11.86
N GLN A 158 21.40 -1.77 -10.97
CA GLN A 158 20.71 -2.18 -9.74
C GLN A 158 20.44 -1.00 -8.81
N ASN A 159 21.38 -0.05 -8.67
CA ASN A 159 21.19 1.14 -7.84
C ASN A 159 20.22 2.14 -8.47
N TRP A 160 20.35 2.40 -9.78
CA TRP A 160 19.58 3.44 -10.47
C TRP A 160 18.07 3.20 -10.43
N GLN A 161 17.63 1.94 -10.31
CA GLN A 161 16.22 1.64 -10.17
C GLN A 161 15.68 1.85 -8.74
N LEU A 162 16.53 1.91 -7.71
CA LEU A 162 16.07 1.91 -6.31
C LEU A 162 15.38 3.23 -5.95
N GLY A 163 14.32 3.10 -5.17
CA GLY A 163 13.61 4.23 -4.57
C GLY A 163 12.24 4.44 -5.19
N THR A 164 11.70 5.64 -5.02
CA THR A 164 10.39 6.02 -5.53
C THR A 164 10.52 7.27 -6.36
N ILE A 165 10.06 7.21 -7.59
CA ILE A 165 10.05 8.34 -8.53
C ILE A 165 8.60 8.70 -8.82
N GLU A 166 8.26 9.99 -8.65
CA GLU A 166 6.97 10.56 -9.03
C GLU A 166 7.22 11.51 -10.19
N HIS A 167 6.79 11.14 -11.40
CA HIS A 167 6.87 12.01 -12.56
C HIS A 167 5.62 12.88 -12.59
N LYS A 168 5.80 14.19 -12.37
CA LYS A 168 4.74 15.18 -12.54
C LYS A 168 4.91 15.83 -13.90
N LEU A 169 4.33 15.21 -14.92
CA LEU A 169 4.36 15.74 -16.29
C LEU A 169 3.27 16.82 -16.46
N ASP A 170 2.05 16.55 -15.97
CA ASP A 170 0.91 17.45 -16.02
C ASP A 170 -0.08 17.20 -14.86
N LEU A 171 -1.06 18.09 -14.65
CA LEU A 171 -2.07 17.99 -13.58
C LEU A 171 -2.90 16.69 -13.61
N ASN A 172 -3.04 16.08 -14.78
CA ASN A 172 -3.86 14.88 -14.99
C ASN A 172 -3.02 13.61 -15.17
N ASP A 173 -1.70 13.73 -15.18
CA ASP A 173 -0.79 12.62 -15.42
C ASP A 173 -0.26 12.11 -14.09
N LEU A 174 -0.60 10.86 -13.79
CA LEU A 174 -0.06 10.15 -12.65
C LEU A 174 0.93 9.11 -13.16
N TRP A 175 2.20 9.26 -12.81
CA TRP A 175 3.23 8.26 -13.08
C TRP A 175 4.11 8.10 -11.85
N ILE A 176 4.05 6.90 -11.28
CA ILE A 176 4.87 6.50 -10.15
C ILE A 176 5.65 5.24 -10.50
N GLU A 177 6.93 5.26 -10.16
CA GLU A 177 7.79 4.08 -10.17
C GLU A 177 8.28 3.81 -8.75
N ILE A 178 8.28 2.55 -8.36
CA ILE A 178 8.87 2.11 -7.09
C ILE A 178 9.81 0.96 -7.43
N GLY A 179 11.11 1.16 -7.26
CA GLY A 179 12.09 0.10 -7.38
C GLY A 179 12.66 -0.29 -6.02
N THR A 180 12.79 -1.58 -5.81
CA THR A 180 13.41 -2.20 -4.64
C THR A 180 14.62 -2.99 -5.09
N ASN A 181 15.33 -3.64 -4.17
CA ASN A 181 16.44 -4.49 -4.55
C ASN A 181 15.96 -5.66 -5.42
N LYS A 182 14.74 -6.16 -5.18
CA LYS A 182 14.22 -7.32 -5.89
C LYS A 182 13.13 -7.06 -6.93
N HIS A 183 12.44 -5.94 -6.85
CA HIS A 183 11.18 -5.69 -7.57
C HIS A 183 11.13 -4.30 -8.19
N THR A 184 10.33 -4.17 -9.24
CA THR A 184 9.96 -2.90 -9.85
C THR A 184 8.45 -2.82 -10.01
N TYR A 185 7.90 -1.68 -9.62
CA TYR A 185 6.49 -1.33 -9.73
C TYR A 185 6.32 -0.09 -10.57
N ILE A 186 5.28 -0.10 -11.40
CA ILE A 186 4.87 1.06 -12.19
C ILE A 186 3.38 1.27 -11.97
N PHE A 187 2.98 2.52 -11.80
CA PHE A 187 1.59 2.97 -11.86
C PHE A 187 1.49 4.22 -12.72
N ILE A 188 0.96 4.07 -13.93
CA ILE A 188 0.71 5.14 -14.88
C ILE A 188 -0.78 5.21 -15.16
N SER A 189 -1.32 6.42 -15.06
CA SER A 189 -2.68 6.75 -15.47
C SER A 189 -2.67 8.13 -16.13
N ASN A 190 -2.85 8.14 -17.44
CA ASN A 190 -3.02 9.34 -18.25
C ASN A 190 -4.07 9.08 -19.36
N PRO A 191 -4.46 10.09 -20.17
CA PRO A 191 -5.50 9.91 -21.19
C PRO A 191 -5.22 8.83 -22.25
N ASN A 192 -3.95 8.52 -22.51
CA ASN A 192 -3.54 7.59 -23.57
C ASN A 192 -3.10 6.23 -23.05
N GLN A 193 -2.77 6.13 -21.76
CA GLN A 193 -2.19 4.94 -21.17
C GLN A 193 -2.64 4.76 -19.72
N LEU A 194 -3.19 3.58 -19.44
CA LEU A 194 -3.31 3.02 -18.10
C LEU A 194 -2.38 1.83 -18.01
N TYR A 195 -1.35 1.93 -17.18
CA TYR A 195 -0.34 0.89 -17.04
C TYR A 195 0.06 0.68 -15.58
N CYS A 196 -0.26 -0.49 -15.06
CA CYS A 196 0.14 -0.92 -13.73
C CYS A 196 0.91 -2.24 -13.83
N ARG A 197 2.06 -2.31 -13.16
CA ARG A 197 2.96 -3.47 -13.21
C ARG A 197 3.54 -3.77 -11.85
N ALA A 198 3.73 -5.06 -11.58
CA ALA A 198 4.74 -5.58 -10.68
C ALA A 198 5.62 -6.58 -11.44
N ALA A 199 6.93 -6.52 -11.18
CA ALA A 199 7.89 -7.46 -11.76
C ALA A 199 9.07 -7.67 -10.81
N CYS A 200 9.62 -8.88 -10.81
CA CYS A 200 10.95 -9.12 -10.30
C CYS A 200 11.98 -8.60 -11.32
N ILE A 201 13.09 -8.06 -10.83
CA ILE A 201 14.16 -7.52 -11.68
C ILE A 201 15.54 -7.77 -11.05
N ARG A 202 16.52 -8.17 -11.86
CA ARG A 202 17.93 -8.23 -11.46
C ARG A 202 18.81 -7.72 -12.58
N SER A 203 19.94 -7.12 -12.23
CA SER A 203 20.94 -6.65 -13.18
C SER A 203 22.32 -7.26 -12.92
N ASN A 204 23.04 -7.57 -13.99
CA ASN A 204 24.45 -7.97 -13.98
C ASN A 204 25.22 -7.11 -15.00
N GLU A 205 26.50 -7.42 -15.22
CA GLU A 205 27.35 -6.67 -16.15
C GLU A 205 26.91 -6.76 -17.62
N HIS A 206 25.96 -7.64 -17.95
CA HIS A 206 25.44 -7.84 -19.30
C HIS A 206 24.03 -7.25 -19.51
N GLY A 207 23.41 -6.69 -18.48
CA GLY A 207 22.10 -6.04 -18.55
C GLY A 207 21.15 -6.46 -17.44
N SER A 208 19.85 -6.35 -17.71
CA SER A 208 18.79 -6.63 -16.73
C SER A 208 17.83 -7.68 -17.24
N VAL A 209 17.46 -8.60 -16.34
CA VAL A 209 16.37 -9.55 -16.57
C VAL A 209 15.16 -9.08 -15.77
N PHE A 210 14.01 -9.06 -16.42
CA PHE A 210 12.73 -8.71 -15.81
C PHE A 210 11.73 -9.86 -15.96
N ALA A 211 11.06 -10.24 -14.87
CA ALA A 211 10.05 -11.27 -14.84
C ALA A 211 8.74 -10.69 -14.29
N GLN A 212 7.77 -10.43 -15.19
CA GLN A 212 6.51 -9.78 -14.84
C GLN A 212 5.55 -10.79 -14.20
N ASN A 213 5.17 -10.53 -12.94
CA ASN A 213 4.12 -11.26 -12.25
C ASN A 213 2.74 -10.59 -12.40
N ILE A 214 2.71 -9.27 -12.59
CA ILE A 214 1.47 -8.50 -12.81
C ILE A 214 1.66 -7.52 -13.97
N ARG A 215 0.78 -7.57 -14.98
CA ARG A 215 0.75 -6.63 -16.11
C ARG A 215 -0.70 -6.25 -16.43
N LEU A 216 -1.00 -4.97 -16.22
CA LEU A 216 -2.31 -4.37 -16.47
C LEU A 216 -2.06 -3.17 -17.39
N MET A 217 -2.37 -3.27 -18.68
CA MET A 217 -1.99 -2.30 -19.71
C MET A 217 -3.14 -2.05 -20.66
N PHE A 218 -3.48 -0.79 -20.83
CA PHE A 218 -4.35 -0.27 -21.87
C PHE A 218 -3.64 0.93 -22.48
N ASN A 219 -3.32 0.84 -23.77
CA ASN A 219 -2.62 1.91 -24.47
C ASN A 219 -3.34 2.24 -25.77
N ALA A 220 -3.88 3.46 -25.83
CA ALA A 220 -4.62 3.96 -26.98
C ALA A 220 -3.74 4.17 -28.21
N ASN A 221 -2.43 4.42 -28.04
CA ASN A 221 -1.51 4.66 -29.16
C ASN A 221 -1.14 3.36 -29.90
N THR A 222 -1.05 2.24 -29.18
CA THR A 222 -0.66 0.93 -29.75
C THR A 222 -1.82 -0.05 -29.85
N ASN A 223 -2.99 0.30 -29.30
CA ASN A 223 -4.11 -0.60 -29.05
C ASN A 223 -3.72 -1.84 -28.23
N GLU A 224 -2.67 -1.75 -27.40
CA GLU A 224 -2.28 -2.85 -26.52
C GLU A 224 -3.31 -2.96 -25.40
N THR A 225 -3.81 -4.18 -25.18
CA THR A 225 -4.60 -4.54 -24.01
C THR A 225 -4.03 -5.80 -23.37
N THR A 226 -3.55 -5.68 -22.14
CA THR A 226 -3.11 -6.81 -21.33
C THR A 226 -3.72 -6.71 -19.94
N VAL A 227 -4.39 -7.77 -19.50
CA VAL A 227 -4.82 -7.94 -18.11
C VAL A 227 -4.35 -9.31 -17.69
N SER A 228 -3.32 -9.35 -16.83
CA SER A 228 -2.70 -10.58 -16.38
C SER A 228 -2.07 -10.38 -15.00
N MET A 229 -2.24 -11.38 -14.15
CA MET A 229 -1.44 -11.60 -12.95
C MET A 229 -1.11 -13.10 -12.88
N LYS A 230 -0.09 -13.54 -12.15
CA LYS A 230 0.17 -14.98 -11.98
C LYS A 230 -0.87 -15.59 -11.02
N ASN A 231 -1.29 -16.83 -11.30
CA ASN A 231 -2.27 -17.55 -10.47
C ASN A 231 -1.76 -17.82 -9.05
N ASP A 232 -0.46 -18.03 -8.92
CA ASP A 232 0.25 -18.00 -7.65
C ASP A 232 1.27 -16.86 -7.71
N ASN A 233 0.78 -15.68 -7.34
CA ASN A 233 1.60 -14.47 -7.35
C ASN A 233 2.74 -14.59 -6.32
N TYR A 234 2.44 -15.10 -5.12
CA TYR A 234 3.41 -15.29 -4.06
C TYR A 234 4.65 -16.07 -4.52
N THR A 235 4.46 -17.24 -5.14
CA THR A 235 5.59 -18.05 -5.61
C THR A 235 6.44 -17.30 -6.64
N THR A 236 5.81 -16.52 -7.52
CA THR A 236 6.55 -15.74 -8.54
C THR A 236 7.33 -14.59 -7.89
N THR A 237 6.69 -13.81 -7.03
CA THR A 237 7.27 -12.65 -6.36
C THR A 237 8.37 -13.05 -5.37
N LYS A 238 8.23 -14.19 -4.69
CA LYS A 238 9.24 -14.70 -3.76
C LYS A 238 10.51 -15.22 -4.46
N SER A 239 10.39 -15.65 -5.71
CA SER A 239 11.48 -16.30 -6.43
C SER A 239 12.58 -15.30 -6.77
N ASP A 240 13.84 -15.67 -6.52
CA ASP A 240 14.97 -14.90 -7.03
C ASP A 240 15.16 -15.17 -8.53
N ILE A 241 15.50 -14.12 -9.29
CA ILE A 241 15.94 -14.27 -10.68
C ILE A 241 17.42 -14.65 -10.66
N ASN A 242 17.74 -15.83 -11.16
CA ASN A 242 19.12 -16.26 -11.37
C ASN A 242 19.65 -15.62 -12.66
N ILE A 243 20.73 -14.85 -12.55
CA ILE A 243 21.42 -14.17 -13.66
C ILE A 243 22.93 -14.22 -13.51
#